data_AF-X8HZS5-F1
#
_entry.id   AF-X8HZS5-F1
#
_cell.length_a   1.000
_cell.length_b   1.000
_cell.length_c   1.000
_cell.angle_alpha   90.00
_cell.angle_beta   90.00
_cell.angle_gamma   90.00
#
_symmetry.space_group_name_H-M   'P 1'
#
loop_
_entity.id
_entity.type
_entity.pdbx_description
1 polymer ?
#
loop_
_entity_poly.entity_id
_entity_poly.type
_entity_poly.pdbx_seq_one_letter_code
_entity_poly.pdbx_strand_id
1 'polypeptide(L)'
;MKEYTSKAELTNAIKASYKKYIDEFENISEDFKDKRFEEVDRTPAENLAYQVGWTTLLLKWEKDEKIGLEVHINTVAPFGTFRTKIRKWKKLALQKN
;
A
#
# COMPACT_ATOMS: atom_id res chain seq x y z
N MET A 1 -15.61 -9.89 -7.81
CA MET A 1 -14.39 -10.08 -7.01
C MET A 1 -13.43 -10.91 -7.84
N LYS A 2 -12.11 -10.67 -7.80
CA LYS A 2 -11.19 -11.50 -8.59
C LYS A 2 -10.93 -12.80 -7.81
N GLU A 3 -11.20 -13.92 -8.44
CA GLU A 3 -10.96 -15.25 -7.86
C GLU A 3 -9.59 -15.77 -8.27
N TYR A 4 -8.98 -16.60 -7.42
CA TYR A 4 -7.69 -17.22 -7.67
C TYR A 4 -7.81 -18.72 -7.47
N THR A 5 -7.36 -19.49 -8.45
CA THR A 5 -7.50 -20.95 -8.50
C THR A 5 -6.38 -21.68 -7.76
N SER A 6 -5.27 -20.99 -7.45
CA SER A 6 -4.14 -21.58 -6.73
C SER A 6 -3.39 -20.57 -5.87
N LYS A 7 -2.68 -21.08 -4.85
CA LYS A 7 -1.75 -20.30 -4.03
C LYS A 7 -0.69 -19.60 -4.89
N ALA A 8 -0.20 -20.27 -5.93
CA ALA A 8 0.78 -19.72 -6.86
C ALA A 8 0.23 -18.54 -7.65
N GLU A 9 -1.02 -18.65 -8.14
CA GLU A 9 -1.69 -17.57 -8.87
C GLU A 9 -1.86 -16.33 -8.00
N LEU A 10 -2.36 -16.49 -6.76
CA LEU A 10 -2.51 -15.40 -5.80
C LEU A 10 -1.15 -14.75 -5.49
N THR A 11 -0.12 -15.56 -5.21
CA THR A 11 1.22 -15.07 -4.89
C THR A 11 1.81 -14.27 -6.06
N ASN A 12 1.65 -14.76 -7.29
CA ASN A 12 2.13 -14.08 -8.49
C ASN A 12 1.38 -12.77 -8.73
N ALA A 13 0.06 -12.75 -8.49
CA ALA A 13 -0.75 -11.55 -8.61
C ALA A 13 -0.34 -10.47 -7.59
N ILE A 14 -0.07 -10.87 -6.34
CA ILE A 14 0.46 -9.98 -5.29
C ILE A 14 1.81 -9.40 -5.73
N LYS A 15 2.77 -10.25 -6.12
CA LYS A 15 4.10 -9.82 -6.57
C LYS A 15 4.03 -8.85 -7.76
N ALA A 16 3.24 -9.18 -8.77
CA ALA A 16 3.09 -8.34 -9.96
C ALA A 16 2.45 -6.97 -9.65
N SER A 17 1.45 -6.95 -8.75
CA SER A 17 0.78 -5.71 -8.33
C SER A 17 1.68 -4.86 -7.43
N TYR A 18 2.40 -5.49 -6.50
CA TYR A 18 3.38 -4.85 -5.65
C TYR A 18 4.51 -4.22 -6.46
N LYS A 19 5.07 -4.95 -7.44
CA LYS A 19 6.11 -4.40 -8.32
C LYS A 19 5.66 -3.12 -9.01
N LYS A 20 4.48 -3.13 -9.64
CA LYS A 20 3.91 -1.94 -10.29
C LYS A 20 3.69 -0.76 -9.34
N TYR A 21 3.48 -1.04 -8.04
CA TYR A 21 3.27 -0.02 -7.02
C TYR A 21 4.61 0.54 -6.51
N ILE A 22 5.56 -0.32 -6.13
CA ILE A 22 6.84 0.11 -5.54
C ILE A 22 7.73 0.83 -6.56
N ASP A 23 7.69 0.41 -7.83
CA ASP A 23 8.40 1.07 -8.93
C ASP A 23 7.96 2.55 -9.09
N GLU A 24 6.77 2.95 -8.59
CA GLU A 24 6.35 4.35 -8.63
C GLU A 24 7.16 5.26 -7.68
N PHE A 25 7.88 4.70 -6.71
CA PHE A 25 8.65 5.43 -5.69
C PHE A 25 10.15 5.55 -6.00
N GLU A 26 10.70 4.77 -6.94
CA GLU A 26 12.15 4.74 -7.25
C GLU A 26 12.75 6.12 -7.58
N ASN A 27 11.96 7.02 -8.16
CA ASN A 27 12.39 8.34 -8.61
C ASN A 27 11.89 9.48 -7.70
N ILE A 28 11.49 9.19 -6.47
CA ILE A 28 11.07 10.19 -5.49
C ILE A 28 12.25 10.44 -4.54
N SER A 29 12.81 11.65 -4.55
CA SER A 29 13.82 12.03 -3.55
C SER A 29 13.22 11.99 -2.15
N GLU A 30 14.02 11.52 -1.17
CA GLU A 30 13.64 11.50 0.25
C GLU A 30 13.23 12.88 0.77
N ASP A 31 13.81 13.96 0.24
CA ASP A 31 13.46 15.33 0.61
C ASP A 31 11.98 15.68 0.32
N PHE A 32 11.35 14.94 -0.61
CA PHE A 32 9.95 15.15 -0.97
C PHE A 32 8.99 14.17 -0.28
N LYS A 33 9.47 13.24 0.56
CA LYS A 33 8.64 12.16 1.14
C LYS A 33 7.44 12.65 1.95
N ASP A 34 7.54 13.86 2.52
CA ASP A 34 6.51 14.49 3.36
C ASP A 34 5.84 15.70 2.69
N LYS A 35 6.17 16.00 1.42
CA LYS A 35 5.54 17.13 0.69
C LYS A 35 4.07 16.81 0.43
N ARG A 36 3.17 17.67 0.91
CA ARG A 36 1.71 17.54 0.75
C ARG A 36 1.21 18.44 -0.37
N PHE A 37 0.18 17.97 -1.08
CA PHE A 37 -0.58 18.75 -2.07
C PHE A 37 -2.07 18.62 -1.75
N GLU A 38 -2.85 19.70 -1.85
CA GLU A 38 -4.29 19.69 -1.52
C GLU A 38 -5.08 18.70 -2.39
N GLU A 39 -4.61 18.45 -3.62
CA GLU A 39 -5.27 17.58 -4.57
C GLU A 39 -5.02 16.09 -4.31
N VAL A 40 -4.17 15.73 -3.32
CA VAL A 40 -3.84 14.36 -2.94
C VAL A 40 -3.88 14.19 -1.43
N ASP A 41 -4.58 13.16 -0.97
CA ASP A 41 -4.85 12.90 0.44
C ASP A 41 -3.63 12.44 1.27
N ARG A 42 -2.57 11.95 0.62
CA ARG A 42 -1.41 11.35 1.28
C ARG A 42 -0.09 11.79 0.67
N THR A 43 0.92 11.98 1.53
CA THR A 43 2.32 12.09 1.11
C THR A 43 2.86 10.72 0.65
N PRO A 44 4.01 10.66 -0.06
CA PRO A 44 4.68 9.39 -0.36
C PRO A 44 4.90 8.52 0.88
N ALA A 45 5.39 9.12 1.98
CA ALA A 45 5.60 8.42 3.24
C ALA A 45 4.29 7.86 3.83
N GLU A 46 3.21 8.65 3.86
CA GLU A 46 1.90 8.20 4.35
C GLU A 46 1.30 7.11 3.47
N ASN A 47 1.53 7.16 2.15
CA ASN A 47 1.07 6.15 1.21
C ASN A 47 1.70 4.79 1.50
N LEU A 48 3.01 4.75 1.74
CA LEU A 48 3.75 3.55 2.13
C LEU A 48 3.35 3.08 3.53
N ALA A 49 3.31 3.98 4.51
CA ALA A 49 2.96 3.68 5.90
C ALA A 49 1.59 3.00 6.01
N TYR A 50 0.63 3.39 5.16
CA TYR A 50 -0.67 2.74 5.09
C TYR A 50 -0.56 1.25 4.70
N GLN A 51 0.24 0.91 3.69
CA GLN A 51 0.41 -0.49 3.27
C GLN A 51 1.13 -1.31 4.35
N VAL A 52 2.15 -0.71 4.98
CA VAL A 52 2.90 -1.34 6.07
C VAL A 52 2.00 -1.62 7.28
N GLY A 53 1.16 -0.66 7.66
CA GLY A 53 0.22 -0.83 8.78
C GLY A 53 -0.72 -2.02 8.57
N TRP A 54 -1.35 -2.12 7.39
CA TRP A 54 -2.27 -3.21 7.10
C TRP A 54 -1.62 -4.58 6.95
N THR A 55 -0.47 -4.65 6.28
CA THR A 55 0.26 -5.93 6.16
C THR A 55 0.77 -6.42 7.51
N THR A 56 1.20 -5.50 8.39
CA THR A 56 1.56 -5.83 9.77
C THR A 56 0.37 -6.35 10.56
N LEU A 57 -0.81 -5.75 10.43
CA LEU A 57 -2.04 -6.23 11.07
C LEU A 57 -2.42 -7.64 10.59
N LEU A 58 -2.37 -7.89 9.28
CA LEU A 58 -2.65 -9.21 8.71
C LEU A 58 -1.71 -10.29 9.27
N LEU A 59 -0.41 -9.99 9.33
CA LEU A 59 0.58 -10.90 9.90
C LEU A 59 0.39 -11.10 11.41
N LYS A 60 -0.04 -10.06 12.12
CA LYS A 60 -0.35 -10.14 13.55
C LYS A 60 -1.52 -11.07 13.80
N TRP A 61 -2.60 -10.97 13.02
CA TRP A 61 -3.76 -11.85 13.14
C TRP A 61 -3.39 -13.31 12.95
N GLU A 62 -2.64 -13.63 11.89
CA GLU A 62 -2.13 -14.98 11.64
C GLU A 62 -1.26 -15.51 12.80
N LYS A 63 -0.45 -14.63 13.40
CA LYS A 63 0.41 -15.00 14.54
C LYS A 63 -0.42 -15.26 15.80
N ASP A 64 -1.36 -14.37 16.11
CA ASP A 64 -2.22 -14.44 17.29
C ASP A 64 -3.12 -15.69 17.22
N GLU A 65 -3.70 -15.99 16.05
CA GLU A 65 -4.49 -17.20 15.81
C GLU A 65 -3.66 -18.48 16.01
N LYS A 66 -2.41 -18.50 15.51
CA LYS A 66 -1.50 -19.64 15.70
C LYS A 66 -1.16 -19.96 17.14
N ILE A 67 -1.24 -18.98 18.05
CA ILE A 67 -1.00 -19.16 19.48
C ILE A 67 -2.30 -19.29 20.28
N GLY A 68 -3.44 -19.43 19.60
CA GLY A 68 -4.75 -19.65 20.23
C GLY A 68 -5.41 -18.38 20.79
N LEU A 69 -4.94 -17.19 20.42
CA LEU A 69 -5.62 -15.94 20.79
C LEU A 69 -6.76 -15.66 19.82
N GLU A 70 -7.85 -15.10 20.35
CA GLU A 70 -8.98 -14.67 19.54
C GLU A 70 -8.61 -13.43 18.70
N VAL A 71 -8.80 -13.54 17.38
CA VAL A 71 -8.57 -12.44 16.44
C VAL A 71 -9.83 -11.60 16.30
N HIS A 72 -9.77 -10.35 16.74
CA HIS A 72 -10.86 -9.40 16.54
C HIS A 72 -10.55 -8.43 15.39
N ILE A 73 -11.35 -8.50 14.32
CA ILE A 73 -11.23 -7.64 13.15
C ILE A 73 -12.12 -6.41 13.33
N ASN A 74 -11.53 -5.31 13.79
CA ASN A 74 -12.25 -4.04 14.02
C ASN A 74 -12.53 -3.24 12.74
N THR A 75 -11.83 -3.53 11.64
CA THR A 75 -11.84 -2.65 10.46
C THR A 75 -11.43 -3.41 9.20
N VAL A 76 -12.06 -3.07 8.07
CA VAL A 76 -11.69 -3.57 6.75
C VAL A 76 -10.81 -2.55 6.02
N ALA A 77 -9.76 -3.04 5.37
CA ALA A 77 -8.82 -2.20 4.64
C ALA A 77 -9.38 -1.83 3.25
N PRO A 78 -9.60 -0.53 2.94
CA PRO A 78 -9.91 -0.10 1.59
C PRO A 78 -8.66 -0.13 0.71
N PHE A 79 -8.28 -1.32 0.22
CA PHE A 79 -7.18 -1.51 -0.74
C PHE A 79 -7.58 -1.05 -2.15
N GLY A 80 -7.67 0.25 -2.37
CA GLY A 80 -7.97 0.83 -3.67
C GLY A 80 -7.28 2.17 -3.88
N THR A 81 -6.86 2.45 -5.11
CA THR A 81 -6.35 3.77 -5.59
C THR A 81 -4.99 4.26 -5.08
N PHE A 82 -4.22 3.49 -4.30
CA PHE A 82 -2.90 3.96 -3.79
C PHE A 82 -1.88 4.27 -4.89
N ARG A 83 -1.79 3.39 -5.90
CA ARG A 83 -0.89 3.58 -7.05
C ARG A 83 -1.28 4.80 -7.89
N THR A 84 -2.58 5.05 -8.08
CA THR A 84 -3.04 6.23 -8.84
C THR A 84 -2.81 7.52 -8.06
N LYS A 85 -2.95 7.49 -6.73
CA LYS A 85 -2.63 8.62 -5.84
C LYS A 85 -1.17 9.03 -5.89
N ILE A 86 -0.22 8.08 -5.79
CA ILE A 86 1.22 8.40 -5.89
C ILE A 86 1.59 8.93 -7.28
N ARG A 87 0.98 8.41 -8.35
CA ARG A 87 1.15 8.95 -9.70
C ARG A 87 0.65 10.40 -9.84
N LYS A 88 -0.50 10.72 -9.23
CA LYS A 88 -1.03 12.09 -9.20
C LYS A 88 -0.10 13.02 -8.43
N TRP A 89 0.38 12.58 -7.27
CA TRP A 89 1.36 13.32 -6.47
C TRP A 89 2.63 13.64 -7.26
N LYS A 90 3.21 12.66 -7.98
CA LYS A 90 4.40 12.88 -8.82
C LYS A 90 4.19 13.94 -9.90
N LYS A 91 3.03 13.94 -10.56
CA LYS A 91 2.71 14.97 -11.56
C LYS A 91 2.70 16.37 -10.95
N LEU A 92 2.13 16.53 -9.76
CA LEU A 92 2.10 17.82 -9.05
C LEU A 92 3.50 18.24 -8.59
N ALA A 93 4.32 17.29 -8.14
CA ALA A 93 5.71 17.54 -7.75
C ALA A 93 6.57 18.03 -8.93
N LEU A 94 6.36 17.47 -10.14
CA LEU A 94 7.07 17.88 -11.36
C LEU A 94 6.59 19.20 -11.95
N GLN A 95 5.31 19.56 -11.76
CA GLN A 95 4.73 20.80 -12.30
C GLN A 95 5.01 22.04 -11.44
N LYS A 96 5.31 21.85 -10.16
CA LYS A 96 5.56 22.92 -9.17
C LYS A 96 7.04 23.03 -8.75
N ASN A 97 7.93 22.39 -9.50
CA ASN A 97 9.39 22.54 -9.43
C ASN A 97 9.87 23.23 -10.71
#